data_AF-A0A1F4X4R9-F1
#
_entry.id   AF-A0A1F4X4R9-F1
#
_cell.length_a   1.000
_cell.length_b   1.000
_cell.length_c   1.000
_cell.angle_alpha   90.00
_cell.angle_beta   90.00
_cell.angle_gamma   90.00
#
_symmetry.space_group_name_H-M   'P 1'
#
loop_
_entity.id
_entity.type
_entity.pdbx_description
1 polymer ?
#
loop_
_entity_poly.entity_id
_entity_poly.type
_entity_poly.pdbx_seq_one_letter_code
_entity_poly.pdbx_strand_id
1 'polypeptide(L)'
;MRCFYEAFSVNDQAAMKDGLAPELVAYTHGDPNPASRDAMLQTIRDWNAAFETHFTIEEQIAEEEKVATHLTTRVIHNGGEYMGLLATGKDQLARAHTILRPVRVKGPA
;
A
#
# COMPACT_ATOMS: atom_id res chain seq x y z
N MET A 1 3.93 -5.15 -9.13
CA MET A 1 4.20 -4.47 -7.84
C MET A 1 4.25 -2.97 -7.98
N ARG A 2 4.96 -2.42 -8.98
CA ARG A 2 4.84 -1.00 -9.34
C ARG A 2 3.39 -0.54 -9.55
N CYS A 3 2.61 -1.32 -10.30
CA CYS A 3 1.18 -1.07 -10.52
C CYS A 3 0.34 -0.95 -9.23
N PHE A 4 0.71 -1.65 -8.15
CA PHE A 4 -0.01 -1.55 -6.88
C PHE A 4 0.19 -0.17 -6.24
N TYR A 5 1.41 0.37 -6.25
CA TYR A 5 1.69 1.71 -5.73
C TYR A 5 1.08 2.82 -6.59
N GLU A 6 1.07 2.63 -7.92
CA GLU A 6 0.39 3.55 -8.85
C GLU A 6 -1.11 3.60 -8.56
N ALA A 7 -1.75 2.43 -8.42
CA ALA A 7 -3.17 2.32 -8.04
C ALA A 7 -3.44 2.89 -6.64
N PHE A 8 -2.52 2.68 -5.69
CA PHE A 8 -2.63 3.24 -4.34
C PHE A 8 -2.62 4.78 -4.38
N SER A 9 -1.68 5.40 -5.09
CA SER A 9 -1.60 6.87 -5.20
C SER A 9 -2.85 7.55 -5.77
N VAL A 10 -3.62 6.87 -6.62
CA VAL A 10 -4.86 7.41 -7.21
C VAL A 10 -6.13 6.80 -6.60
N ASN A 11 -5.99 6.05 -5.50
CA ASN A 11 -7.07 5.35 -4.82
C ASN A 11 -7.92 4.42 -5.74
N ASP A 12 -7.29 3.77 -6.71
CA ASP A 12 -7.94 2.77 -7.56
C ASP A 12 -8.05 1.43 -6.82
N GLN A 13 -9.14 1.32 -6.06
CA GLN A 13 -9.46 0.16 -5.24
C GLN A 13 -9.69 -1.11 -6.06
N ALA A 14 -10.17 -0.99 -7.30
CA ALA A 14 -10.41 -2.13 -8.16
C ALA A 14 -9.08 -2.70 -8.67
N ALA A 15 -8.19 -1.83 -9.17
CA ALA A 15 -6.86 -2.23 -9.64
C ALA A 15 -6.00 -2.81 -8.50
N MET A 16 -6.06 -2.22 -7.30
CA MET A 16 -5.40 -2.81 -6.13
C MET A 16 -5.98 -4.18 -5.78
N LYS A 17 -7.31 -4.35 -5.80
CA LYS A 17 -7.95 -5.64 -5.48
C LYS A 17 -7.61 -6.74 -6.48
N ASP A 18 -7.55 -6.40 -7.77
CA ASP A 18 -7.16 -7.33 -8.84
C ASP A 18 -5.70 -7.79 -8.70
N GLY A 19 -4.80 -6.88 -8.32
CA GLY A 19 -3.39 -7.18 -8.09
C GLY A 19 -3.08 -7.93 -6.78
N LEU A 20 -4.05 -8.10 -5.88
CA LEU A 20 -3.87 -8.74 -4.57
C LEU A 20 -4.63 -10.07 -4.48
N ALA A 21 -3.91 -11.12 -4.08
CA ALA A 21 -4.47 -12.44 -3.87
C ALA A 21 -5.64 -12.42 -2.85
N PRO A 22 -6.75 -13.15 -3.10
CA PRO A 22 -7.87 -13.25 -2.15
C PRO A 22 -7.45 -13.69 -0.74
N GLU A 23 -6.46 -14.57 -0.66
CA GLU A 23 -5.87 -15.14 0.55
C GLU A 23 -4.74 -14.30 1.17
N LEU A 24 -4.56 -13.04 0.72
CA LEU A 24 -3.53 -12.15 1.27
C LEU A 24 -3.66 -12.03 2.79
N VAL A 25 -2.52 -12.22 3.46
CA VAL A 25 -2.29 -11.91 4.88
C VAL A 25 -1.29 -10.76 4.93
N ALA A 26 -1.79 -9.55 5.21
CA ALA A 26 -0.99 -8.33 5.23
C ALA A 26 -0.49 -8.02 6.63
N TYR A 27 0.83 -7.82 6.77
CA TYR A 27 1.45 -7.36 8.02
C TYR A 27 1.89 -5.91 7.83
N THR A 28 1.24 -5.00 8.55
CA THR A 28 1.48 -3.56 8.43
C THR A 28 2.26 -3.06 9.66
N HIS A 29 3.18 -2.13 9.43
CA HIS A 29 3.94 -1.54 10.53
C HIS A 29 3.02 -0.85 11.54
N GLY A 30 3.22 -1.14 12.84
CA GLY A 30 2.45 -0.55 13.94
C GLY A 30 1.18 -1.32 14.32
N ASP A 31 0.73 -2.28 13.51
CA ASP A 31 -0.37 -3.18 13.87
C ASP A 31 0.19 -4.57 14.24
N PRO A 32 -0.04 -5.07 15.47
CA PRO A 32 0.41 -6.41 15.86
C PRO A 32 -0.37 -7.54 15.17
N ASN A 33 -1.55 -7.25 14.60
CA ASN A 33 -2.40 -8.25 13.99
C ASN A 33 -2.32 -8.16 12.45
N PRO A 34 -2.28 -9.30 11.75
CA PRO A 34 -2.38 -9.28 10.31
C PRO A 34 -3.79 -8.88 9.85
N ALA A 35 -3.86 -8.22 8.69
CA ALA A 35 -5.10 -7.86 8.03
C ALA A 35 -5.40 -8.78 6.84
N SER A 36 -6.67 -9.00 6.56
CA SER A 36 -7.10 -9.60 5.29
C SER A 36 -6.90 -8.62 4.13
N ARG A 37 -6.98 -9.09 2.87
CA ARG A 37 -6.99 -8.22 1.69
C ARG A 37 -8.00 -7.08 1.81
N ASP A 38 -9.24 -7.41 2.15
CA ASP A 38 -10.32 -6.43 2.16
C ASP A 38 -10.16 -5.43 3.32
N ALA A 39 -9.63 -5.87 4.47
CA ALA A 39 -9.28 -4.98 5.58
C ALA A 39 -8.13 -4.02 5.21
N MET A 40 -7.07 -4.52 4.56
CA MET A 40 -5.97 -3.69 4.07
C MET A 40 -6.44 -2.64 3.06
N LEU A 41 -7.31 -3.03 2.11
CA LEU A 41 -7.89 -2.10 1.13
C LEU A 41 -8.76 -1.03 1.78
N GLN A 42 -9.49 -1.38 2.84
CA GLN A 42 -10.26 -0.41 3.63
C GLN A 42 -9.33 0.59 4.34
N THR A 43 -8.26 0.13 5.00
CA THR A 43 -7.26 1.02 5.61
C THR A 43 -6.64 1.96 4.59
N ILE A 44 -6.32 1.46 3.38
CA ILE A 44 -5.79 2.28 2.29
C ILE A 44 -6.82 3.33 1.81
N ARG A 45 -8.10 2.97 1.74
CA ARG A 45 -9.18 3.91 1.37
C ARG A 45 -9.26 5.04 2.38
N ASP A 46 -9.25 4.71 3.68
CA ASP A 46 -9.35 5.69 4.76
C ASP A 46 -8.10 6.59 4.80
N TRP A 47 -6.92 6.01 4.54
CA TRP A 47 -5.68 6.75 4.36
C TRP A 47 -5.78 7.75 3.19
N ASN A 48 -6.17 7.29 2.00
CA ASN A 48 -6.28 8.15 0.81
C ASN A 48 -7.38 9.21 0.92
N ALA A 49 -8.38 9.02 1.79
CA ALA A 49 -9.37 10.05 2.09
C ALA A 49 -8.77 11.21 2.91
N ALA A 50 -7.74 10.93 3.73
CA ALA A 50 -7.10 11.93 4.57
C ALA A 50 -5.79 12.49 3.98
N PHE A 51 -5.08 11.70 3.18
CA PHE A 51 -3.74 12.02 2.72
C PHE A 51 -3.59 11.93 1.20
N GLU A 52 -2.97 12.96 0.62
CA GLU A 52 -2.39 12.87 -0.71
C GLU A 52 -1.05 12.13 -0.62
N THR A 53 -0.90 11.03 -1.36
CA THR A 53 0.22 10.09 -1.20
C THR A 53 0.90 9.81 -2.54
N HIS A 54 2.22 10.01 -2.58
CA HIS A 54 3.06 9.73 -3.73
C HIS A 54 4.18 8.77 -3.36
N PHE A 55 4.40 7.76 -4.21
CA PHE A 55 5.45 6.78 -4.03
C PHE A 55 6.56 6.97 -5.07
N THR A 56 7.80 7.00 -4.59
CA THR A 56 8.99 6.82 -5.41
C THR A 56 9.58 5.45 -5.10
N ILE A 57 9.53 4.54 -6.08
CA ILE A 57 10.19 3.23 -5.97
C ILE A 57 11.67 3.42 -6.28
N GLU A 58 12.50 3.32 -5.26
CA GLU A 58 13.96 3.49 -5.36
C GLU A 58 14.61 2.21 -5.91
N GLU A 59 14.15 1.05 -5.43
CA GLU A 59 14.71 -0.25 -5.79
C GLU A 59 13.66 -1.36 -5.63
N GLN A 60 13.72 -2.35 -6.53
CA GLN A 60 13.01 -3.62 -6.36
C GLN A 60 13.96 -4.77 -6.61
N ILE A 61 14.04 -5.67 -5.64
CA ILE A 61 14.86 -6.87 -5.70
C ILE A 61 13.92 -8.07 -5.65
N ALA A 62 14.00 -8.92 -6.67
CA ALA A 62 13.28 -10.19 -6.70
C ALA A 62 14.26 -11.32 -6.40
N GLU A 63 13.91 -12.15 -5.42
CA GLU A 63 14.67 -13.34 -5.05
C GLU A 63 13.69 -14.48 -4.78
N GLU A 64 13.82 -15.57 -5.54
CA GLU A 64 12.90 -16.71 -5.50
C GLU A 64 11.43 -16.27 -5.60
N GLU A 65 10.66 -16.50 -4.55
CA GLU A 65 9.22 -16.24 -4.44
C GLU A 65 8.94 -14.94 -3.65
N LYS A 66 9.92 -14.03 -3.54
CA LYS A 66 9.79 -12.76 -2.80
C LYS A 66 10.22 -11.58 -3.65
N VAL A 67 9.55 -10.46 -3.45
CA VAL A 67 9.98 -9.16 -3.95
C VAL A 67 10.11 -8.21 -2.78
N ALA A 68 11.33 -7.70 -2.56
CA ALA A 68 11.56 -6.57 -1.69
C ALA A 68 11.45 -5.28 -2.50
N THR A 69 10.74 -4.28 -1.97
CA THR A 69 10.65 -2.95 -2.56
C THR A 69 11.11 -1.93 -1.54
N HIS A 70 12.12 -1.15 -1.89
CA HIS A 70 12.53 0.05 -1.15
C HIS A 70 11.88 1.26 -1.83
N LEU A 71 11.21 2.08 -1.03
CA LEU A 71 10.48 3.23 -1.54
C LEU A 71 10.60 4.44 -0.61
N THR A 72 10.51 5.62 -1.20
CA THR A 72 10.23 6.86 -0.51
C THR A 72 8.75 7.19 -0.70
N THR A 73 8.03 7.39 0.40
CA THR A 73 6.64 7.87 0.40
C THR A 73 6.62 9.34 0.78
N ARG A 74 6.02 10.17 -0.06
CA ARG A 74 5.66 11.55 0.25
C ARG A 74 4.17 11.62 0.58
N VAL A 75 3.84 12.25 1.70
CA VAL A 75 2.48 12.30 2.23
C VAL A 75 2.13 13.73 2.63
N ILE A 76 0.96 14.22 2.21
CA ILE A 76 0.41 15.50 2.63
C ILE A 76 -0.95 15.25 3.30
N HIS A 77 -1.08 15.64 4.57
CA HIS A 77 -2.33 15.49 5.34
C HIS A 77 -3.28 16.65 5.08
N ASN A 78 -4.09 16.56 4.03
CA ASN A 78 -4.95 17.64 3.52
C ASN A 78 -6.43 17.27 3.32
N GLY A 79 -6.80 15.99 3.39
CA GLY A 79 -8.15 15.50 3.04
C GLY A 79 -9.14 15.39 4.20
N GLY A 80 -8.69 15.39 5.46
CA GLY A 80 -9.59 15.30 6.62
C GLY A 80 -8.94 14.83 7.91
N GLU A 81 -9.76 14.46 8.89
CA GLU A 81 -9.29 13.84 10.13
C GLU A 81 -8.82 12.40 9.87
N TYR A 82 -7.70 12.01 10.48
CA TYR A 82 -7.21 10.64 10.47
C TYR A 82 -6.83 10.21 11.87
N MET A 83 -7.46 9.14 12.39
CA MET A 83 -7.18 8.59 13.72
C MET A 83 -7.21 9.63 14.86
N GLY A 84 -8.16 10.58 14.83
CA GLY A 84 -8.26 11.64 15.85
C GLY A 84 -7.38 12.87 15.58
N LEU A 85 -6.62 12.89 14.48
CA LEU A 85 -5.74 13.99 14.11
C LEU A 85 -6.32 14.77 12.93
N LEU A 86 -6.56 16.07 13.12
CA LEU A 86 -6.97 16.96 12.05
C LEU A 86 -5.85 17.16 11.02
N ALA A 87 -6.24 17.46 9.78
CA ALA A 87 -5.34 17.76 8.68
C ALA A 87 -4.29 18.82 9.07
N THR A 88 -3.02 18.43 9.06
CA THR A 88 -1.92 19.32 9.46
C THR A 88 -1.37 20.16 8.31
N GLY A 89 -1.68 19.80 7.06
CA GLY A 89 -1.12 20.42 5.85
C GLY A 89 0.39 20.23 5.67
N LYS A 90 1.05 19.44 6.53
CA LYS A 90 2.50 19.23 6.48
C LYS A 90 2.84 18.19 5.42
N ASP A 91 3.87 18.51 4.64
CA ASP A 91 4.54 17.59 3.74
C ASP A 91 5.54 16.73 4.54
N GLN A 92 5.39 15.42 4.43
CA GLN A 92 6.19 14.44 5.15
C GLN A 92 6.80 13.42 4.19
N LEU A 93 8.07 13.09 4.41
CA LEU A 93 8.77 12.04 3.69
C LEU A 93 9.09 10.89 4.64
N ALA A 94 8.76 9.67 4.22
CA ALA A 94 9.11 8.44 4.93
C ALA A 94 9.81 7.48 3.98
N ARG A 95 10.88 6.84 4.45
CA ARG A 95 11.48 5.70 3.75
C ARG A 95 10.87 4.42 4.29
N ALA A 96 10.46 3.55 3.38
CA ALA A 96 9.79 2.30 3.70
C ALA A 96 10.37 1.14 2.90
N HIS A 97 10.25 -0.04 3.48
CA HIS A 97 10.52 -1.30 2.82
C HIS A 97 9.29 -2.18 2.92
N THR A 98 8.93 -2.81 1.81
CA THR A 98 7.90 -3.85 1.81
C THR A 98 8.49 -5.14 1.27
N ILE A 99 8.08 -6.26 1.84
CA ILE A 99 8.39 -7.58 1.30
C ILE A 99 7.06 -8.26 1.01
N LEU A 100 6.92 -8.75 -0.19
CA LEU A 100 5.73 -9.47 -0.63
C LEU A 100 6.11 -10.79 -1.27
N ARG A 101 5.18 -11.75 -1.22
CA ARG A 101 5.28 -13.05 -1.90
C ARG A 101 4.26 -13.07 -3.03
N PRO A 102 4.70 -12.97 -4.30
CA PRO A 102 3.79 -13.12 -5.43
C PRO A 102 3.24 -14.55 -5.47
N VAL A 103 1.97 -14.70 -5.81
CA VAL A 103 1.39 -16.00 -6.12
C VAL A 103 1.07 -16.04 -7.62
N ARG A 104 1.40 -17.15 -8.27
CA ARG A 104 0.98 -17.37 -9.65
C ARG A 104 -0.48 -17.78 -9.65
N VAL A 105 -1.34 -16.94 -10.21
CA VAL A 105 -2.69 -17.38 -10.58
C VAL A 105 -2.53 -18.24 -11.83
N LYS A 106 -2.87 -19.54 -11.76
CA LYS A 106 -2.98 -20.36 -12.97
C LYS A 106 -4.04 -19.70 -13.86
N GLY A 107 -3.64 -19.24 -15.05
CA GLY A 107 -4.58 -18.82 -16.08
C GLY A 107 -5.53 -19.97 -16.43
N PRO A 108 -6.72 -19.68 -17.00
CA PRO A 108 -7.60 -20.74 -17.48
C PRO A 108 -6.83 -21.60 -18.49
N ALA A 109 -7.00 -22.92 -18.35
CA ALA A 109 -6.44 -23.92 -19.26
C ALA A 109 -7.02 -23.78 -20.68
#